data_AF-A0A7C6W6Z8-F1
#
_entry.id   AF-A0A7C6W6Z8-F1
#
_cell.length_a   1.000
_cell.length_b   1.000
_cell.length_c   1.000
_cell.angle_alpha   90.00
_cell.angle_beta   90.00
_cell.angle_gamma   90.00
#
_symmetry.space_group_name_H-M   'P 1'
#
loop_
_entity.id
_entity.type
_entity.pdbx_description
1 polymer ?
#
loop_
_entity_poly.entity_id
_entity_poly.type
_entity_poly.pdbx_seq_one_letter_code
_entity_poly.pdbx_strand_id
1 'polypeptide(L)'
;MKLWGGVFTRKTEKLADEFNSSLCFDCRLYKHDILGSIAHCKMLGSQKIISEEESKLIINGLEQILKDIENSKLKIEGAEDIHSFVEQELIKRIGETGKKLHTARSRNDQVATDIR
;
A
#
# COMPACT_ATOMS: atom_id res chain seq x y z
N MET A 1 -3.24 -6.66 9.21
CA MET A 1 -3.46 -7.95 8.53
C MET A 1 -2.25 -8.20 7.64
N LYS A 2 -1.62 -9.38 7.68
CA LYS A 2 -0.45 -9.65 6.83
C LYS A 2 -0.90 -9.92 5.40
N LEU A 3 -0.28 -9.26 4.42
CA LEU A 3 -0.63 -9.41 3.00
C LEU A 3 -0.29 -10.80 2.44
N TRP A 4 0.60 -11.54 3.11
CA TRP A 4 1.14 -12.84 2.67
C TRP A 4 0.74 -14.02 3.57
N GLY A 5 -0.11 -13.78 4.59
CA GLY A 5 -0.40 -14.76 5.64
C GLY A 5 -1.28 -15.95 5.24
N GLY A 6 -1.87 -15.96 4.04
CA GLY A 6 -2.91 -16.91 3.64
C GLY A 6 -2.49 -18.39 3.60
N VAL A 7 -1.19 -18.68 3.53
CA VAL A 7 -0.64 -20.04 3.49
C VAL A 7 -0.20 -20.58 4.85
N PHE A 8 -0.29 -19.77 5.91
CA PHE A 8 0.16 -20.13 7.25
C PHE A 8 -1.02 -20.42 8.18
N THR A 9 -0.91 -21.50 8.97
CA THR A 9 -1.94 -21.92 9.93
C THR A 9 -1.73 -21.34 11.33
N ARG A 10 -0.53 -20.84 11.63
CA ARG A 10 -0.16 -20.24 12.92
C ARG A 10 0.25 -18.79 12.73
N LYS A 11 0.04 -17.97 13.76
CA LYS A 11 0.59 -16.62 13.81
C LYS A 11 2.11 -16.71 13.94
N THR A 12 2.79 -15.73 13.38
CA THR A 12 4.22 -15.51 13.57
C THR A 12 4.54 -15.13 15.00
N GLU A 13 5.72 -15.52 15.46
CA GLU A 13 6.32 -15.08 16.72
C GLU A 13 6.58 -13.58 16.67
N LYS A 14 6.38 -12.89 17.80
CA LYS A 14 6.52 -11.43 17.87
C LYS A 14 7.93 -10.96 17.51
N LEU A 15 8.95 -11.69 17.96
CA LEU A 15 10.35 -11.39 17.65
C LEU A 15 10.64 -11.48 16.15
N ALA A 16 10.04 -12.45 15.46
CA ALA A 16 10.20 -12.59 14.02
C ALA A 16 9.54 -11.43 13.26
N ASP A 17 8.39 -10.96 13.74
CA ASP A 17 7.69 -9.80 13.16
C ASP A 17 8.48 -8.50 13.35
N GLU A 18 9.04 -8.30 14.54
CA GLU A 18 9.90 -7.13 14.83
C GLU A 18 11.18 -7.15 13.99
N PHE A 19 11.80 -8.33 13.81
CA PHE A 19 13.00 -8.48 12.98
C PHE A 19 12.72 -8.24 11.49
N ASN A 20 11.54 -8.64 10.99
CA ASN A 20 11.19 -8.51 9.58
C ASN A 20 10.64 -7.12 9.21
N SER A 21 10.13 -6.36 10.18
CA SER A 21 9.52 -5.06 9.90
C SER A 21 10.57 -4.02 9.44
N SER A 22 10.30 -3.39 8.31
CA SER A 22 11.10 -2.31 7.75
C SER A 22 10.51 -0.92 7.97
N LEU A 23 9.29 -0.83 8.52
CA LEU A 23 8.56 0.43 8.68
C LEU A 23 9.34 1.52 9.42
N CYS A 24 10.22 1.14 10.35
CA CYS A 24 11.03 2.07 11.12
C CYS A 24 11.99 2.91 10.27
N PHE A 25 12.34 2.45 9.06
CA PHE A 25 13.24 3.17 8.15
C PHE A 25 12.66 3.40 6.76
N ASP A 26 11.79 2.53 6.24
CA ASP A 26 11.20 2.67 4.91
C ASP A 26 10.03 3.65 4.85
N CYS A 27 9.51 4.09 6.00
CA CYS A 27 8.43 5.07 6.08
C CYS A 27 8.74 6.36 5.32
N ARG A 28 10.03 6.70 5.16
CA ARG A 28 10.51 7.83 4.33
C ARG A 28 10.08 7.74 2.85
N LEU A 29 9.77 6.53 2.36
CA LEU A 29 9.37 6.28 0.98
C LEU A 29 7.87 6.51 0.74
N TYR A 30 7.07 6.89 1.75
CA TYR A 30 5.60 7.03 1.63
C TYR A 30 5.15 7.80 0.38
N LYS A 31 5.83 8.90 0.07
CA LYS A 31 5.49 9.74 -1.07
C LYS A 31 5.75 9.03 -2.40
N HIS A 32 6.83 8.27 -2.49
CA HIS A 32 7.22 7.55 -3.70
C HIS A 32 6.29 6.37 -3.92
N ASP A 33 6.02 5.59 -2.87
CA ASP A 33 5.06 4.47 -2.88
C ASP A 33 3.66 4.92 -3.34
N ILE A 34 3.17 6.04 -2.81
CA ILE A 34 1.85 6.58 -3.17
C ILE A 34 1.83 7.05 -4.63
N LEU A 35 2.82 7.82 -5.07
CA LEU A 35 2.87 8.33 -6.45
C LEU A 35 3.03 7.19 -7.47
N GLY A 36 3.89 6.20 -7.17
CA GLY A 36 4.02 4.98 -7.97
C GLY A 36 2.73 4.17 -8.00
N SER A 37 2.02 4.09 -6.88
CA SER A 37 0.71 3.45 -6.80
C SER A 37 -0.39 4.17 -7.59
N ILE A 38 -0.38 5.51 -7.63
CA ILE A 38 -1.28 6.29 -8.50
C ILE A 38 -0.99 5.98 -9.97
N ALA A 39 0.28 5.94 -10.38
CA ALA A 39 0.66 5.60 -11.75
C ALA A 39 0.23 4.18 -12.12
N HIS A 40 0.46 3.21 -11.23
CA HIS A 40 0.01 1.82 -11.39
C HIS A 40 -1.51 1.74 -11.53
N CYS A 41 -2.26 2.43 -10.68
CA CYS A 41 -3.72 2.42 -10.72
C CYS A 41 -4.28 3.04 -12.01
N LYS A 42 -3.66 4.11 -12.52
CA LYS A 42 -3.99 4.67 -13.85
C LYS A 42 -3.78 3.65 -14.95
N MET A 43 -2.68 2.90 -14.90
CA MET A 43 -2.40 1.83 -15.84
C MET A 43 -3.48 0.73 -15.77
N LEU A 44 -3.82 0.23 -14.58
CA LEU A 44 -4.86 -0.79 -14.40
C LEU A 44 -6.21 -0.37 -15.01
N GLY A 45 -6.62 0.88 -14.80
CA GLY A 45 -7.83 1.44 -15.41
C GLY A 45 -7.73 1.53 -16.94
N SER A 46 -6.60 2.00 -17.47
CA SER A 46 -6.38 2.11 -18.93
C SER A 46 -6.40 0.74 -19.63
N GLN A 47 -5.92 -0.30 -18.97
CA GLN A 47 -5.91 -1.68 -19.46
C GLN A 47 -7.23 -2.41 -19.19
N LYS A 48 -8.22 -1.73 -18.58
CA LYS A 48 -9.54 -2.29 -18.21
C LYS A 48 -9.44 -3.51 -17.29
N ILE A 49 -8.37 -3.60 -16.49
CA ILE A 49 -8.20 -4.63 -15.45
C ILE A 49 -9.13 -4.32 -14.26
N ILE A 50 -9.35 -3.02 -14.01
CA ILE A 50 -10.36 -2.49 -13.09
C ILE A 50 -11.22 -1.46 -13.84
N SER A 51 -12.40 -1.13 -13.32
CA SER A 51 -13.23 -0.11 -13.96
C SER A 51 -12.61 1.30 -13.81
N GLU A 52 -12.97 2.23 -14.69
CA GLU A 52 -12.51 3.62 -14.56
C GLU A 52 -12.97 4.28 -13.26
N GLU A 53 -14.16 3.91 -12.77
CA GLU A 53 -14.71 4.39 -11.51
C GLU A 53 -13.88 3.88 -10.32
N GLU A 54 -13.51 2.60 -10.33
CA GLU A 54 -12.64 2.00 -9.32
C GLU A 54 -11.24 2.62 -9.34
N SER A 55 -10.69 2.86 -10.54
CA SER A 55 -9.40 3.53 -10.70
C SER A 55 -9.43 4.94 -10.10
N LYS A 56 -10.46 5.74 -10.43
CA LYS A 56 -10.65 7.09 -9.85
C LYS A 56 -10.81 7.04 -8.33
N LEU A 57 -11.56 6.08 -7.81
CA LEU A 57 -11.77 5.93 -6.36
C LEU A 57 -10.46 5.61 -5.63
N ILE A 58 -9.65 4.69 -6.16
CA ILE A 58 -8.34 4.35 -5.62
C ILE A 58 -7.39 5.55 -5.65
N ILE A 59 -7.31 6.25 -6.79
CA ILE A 59 -6.43 7.42 -6.94
C ILE A 59 -6.81 8.51 -5.93
N ASN A 60 -8.10 8.83 -5.81
CA ASN A 60 -8.57 9.80 -4.82
C ASN A 60 -8.24 9.37 -3.38
N GLY A 61 -8.40 8.08 -3.06
CA GLY A 61 -8.03 7.54 -1.75
C GLY A 61 -6.53 7.70 -1.45
N LEU A 62 -5.67 7.39 -2.42
CA LEU A 62 -4.22 7.56 -2.32
C LEU A 62 -3.81 9.02 -2.13
N GLU A 63 -4.40 9.95 -2.88
CA GLU A 63 -4.16 11.39 -2.73
C GLU A 63 -4.58 11.91 -1.34
N GLN A 64 -5.71 11.42 -0.81
CA GLN A 64 -6.14 11.75 0.55
C GLN A 64 -5.19 11.19 1.61
N ILE A 65 -4.68 9.97 1.44
CA ILE A 65 -3.69 9.39 2.35
C ILE A 65 -2.43 10.26 2.36
N LEU A 66 -1.90 10.61 1.18
CA LEU A 66 -0.74 11.48 1.07
C LEU A 66 -0.95 12.81 1.79
N LYS A 67 -2.10 13.44 1.53
CA LYS A 67 -2.47 14.72 2.15
C LYS A 67 -2.59 14.60 3.67
N ASP A 68 -3.14 13.52 4.19
CA ASP A 68 -3.27 13.34 5.65
C ASP A 68 -1.92 13.06 6.32
N ILE A 69 -1.01 12.35 5.65
CA ILE A 69 0.38 12.17 6.13
C ILE A 69 1.10 13.53 6.15
N GLU A 70 1.08 14.29 5.04
CA GLU A 70 1.76 15.59 4.94
C GLU A 70 1.20 16.62 5.93
N ASN A 71 -0.09 16.53 6.29
CA ASN A 71 -0.72 17.39 7.31
C ASN A 71 -0.65 16.82 8.74
N SER A 72 0.12 15.75 8.98
CA SER A 72 0.24 15.09 10.29
C SER A 72 -1.10 14.62 10.90
N LYS A 73 -2.12 14.40 10.08
CA LYS A 73 -3.43 13.84 10.49
C LYS A 73 -3.44 12.31 10.50
N LEU A 74 -2.55 11.71 9.72
CA LEU A 74 -2.37 10.28 9.65
C LEU A 74 -0.92 9.93 10.02
N LYS A 75 -0.76 9.17 11.09
CA LYS A 75 0.53 8.69 11.55
C LYS A 75 0.86 7.36 10.88
N ILE A 76 2.10 7.24 10.38
CA ILE A 76 2.60 6.00 9.78
C ILE A 76 3.04 5.05 10.90
N GLU A 77 2.21 4.06 11.22
CA GLU A 77 2.50 3.05 12.25
C GLU A 77 1.64 1.78 12.08
N GLY A 78 2.01 0.71 12.79
CA GLY A 78 1.18 -0.50 12.90
C GLY A 78 1.19 -1.43 11.68
N ALA A 79 2.09 -1.20 10.72
CA ALA A 79 2.30 -2.04 9.55
C ALA A 79 3.70 -2.67 9.53
N GLU A 80 3.89 -3.67 8.67
CA GLU A 80 5.17 -4.35 8.47
C GLU A 80 6.18 -3.42 7.76
N ASP A 81 5.73 -2.78 6.69
CA ASP A 81 6.45 -1.89 5.80
C ASP A 81 5.52 -0.75 5.31
N ILE A 82 6.09 0.28 4.69
CA ILE A 82 5.33 1.44 4.18
C ILE A 82 4.27 1.03 3.15
N HIS A 83 4.64 0.06 2.33
CA HIS A 83 3.87 -0.63 1.33
C HIS A 83 2.55 -1.20 1.86
N SER A 84 2.61 -1.95 2.96
CA SER A 84 1.47 -2.53 3.66
C SER A 84 0.67 -1.46 4.38
N PHE A 85 1.33 -0.43 4.93
CA PHE A 85 0.65 0.68 5.57
C PHE A 85 -0.32 1.38 4.60
N VAL A 86 0.17 1.79 3.43
CA VAL A 86 -0.63 2.48 2.41
C VAL A 86 -1.77 1.60 1.92
N GLU A 87 -1.52 0.31 1.67
CA GLU A 87 -2.57 -0.62 1.24
C GLU A 87 -3.65 -0.83 2.31
N GLN A 88 -3.25 -1.06 3.56
CA GLN A 88 -4.20 -1.22 4.67
C GLN A 88 -5.04 0.04 4.87
N GLU A 89 -4.43 1.22 4.81
CA GLU A 89 -5.13 2.48 4.97
C GLU A 89 -6.10 2.74 3.81
N LEU A 90 -5.70 2.40 2.58
CA LEU A 90 -6.58 2.49 1.42
C LEU A 90 -7.80 1.57 1.59
N ILE A 91 -7.58 0.32 2.00
CA ILE A 91 -8.67 -0.65 2.24
C ILE A 91 -9.60 -0.15 3.35
N LYS A 92 -9.08 0.45 4.43
CA LYS A 92 -9.93 1.05 5.47
C LYS A 92 -10.84 2.16 4.93
N ARG A 93 -10.35 2.96 3.99
CA ARG A 93 -11.08 4.11 3.43
C ARG A 93 -12.12 3.72 2.39
N ILE A 94 -11.79 2.78 1.50
CA ILE A 94 -12.62 2.46 0.32
C ILE A 94 -13.04 0.99 0.21
N GLY A 95 -12.75 0.17 1.23
CA GLY A 95 -13.15 -1.23 1.30
C GLY A 95 -12.46 -2.13 0.28
N GLU A 96 -13.20 -3.10 -0.25
CA GLU A 96 -12.68 -4.15 -1.15
C GLU A 96 -12.04 -3.57 -2.43
N THR A 97 -12.49 -2.42 -2.91
CA THR A 97 -11.88 -1.76 -4.07
C THR A 97 -10.40 -1.43 -3.82
N GLY A 98 -10.01 -1.11 -2.58
CA GLY A 98 -8.62 -0.85 -2.22
C GLY A 98 -7.71 -2.06 -2.42
N LYS A 99 -8.23 -3.29 -2.24
CA LYS A 99 -7.46 -4.53 -2.45
C LYS A 99 -7.04 -4.73 -3.90
N LYS A 100 -7.75 -4.10 -4.85
CA LYS A 100 -7.44 -4.22 -6.28
C LYS A 100 -6.17 -3.49 -6.67
N LEU A 101 -5.66 -2.57 -5.86
CA LEU A 101 -4.44 -1.80 -6.15
C LEU A 101 -3.22 -2.72 -6.38
N HIS A 102 -3.13 -3.86 -5.71
CA HIS A 102 -1.99 -4.77 -5.83
C HIS A 102 -2.09 -5.75 -7.02
N THR A 103 -3.15 -5.66 -7.83
CA THR A 103 -3.31 -6.52 -9.01
C THR A 103 -2.14 -6.32 -9.97
N ALA A 104 -1.55 -7.43 -10.43
CA ALA A 104 -0.43 -7.46 -11.37
C ALA A 104 0.82 -6.67 -10.94
N ARG A 105 1.04 -6.56 -9.63
CA ARG A 105 2.22 -5.90 -9.03
C ARG A 105 2.83 -6.79 -7.95
N SER A 106 4.14 -6.70 -7.75
CA SER A 106 4.84 -7.33 -6.65
C SER A 106 5.51 -6.26 -5.78
N ARG A 107 5.84 -6.62 -4.54
CA ARG A 107 6.67 -5.74 -3.70
C ARG A 107 8.09 -5.58 -4.26
N ASN A 108 8.58 -6.53 -5.05
CA ASN A 108 9.91 -6.47 -5.66
C ASN A 108 10.06 -5.34 -6.68
N ASP A 109 9.12 -5.20 -7.63
CA ASP A 109 9.15 -4.12 -8.61
C ASP A 109 8.74 -2.78 -8.00
N GLN A 110 7.80 -2.81 -7.04
CA GLN A 110 7.36 -1.62 -6.34
C GLN A 110 8.50 -0.96 -5.55
N VAL A 111 9.20 -1.71 -4.69
CA VAL A 111 10.33 -1.16 -3.93
C VAL A 111 11.47 -0.70 -4.83
N ALA A 112 11.74 -1.42 -5.91
CA ALA A 112 12.76 -1.04 -6.89
C ALA A 112 12.40 0.28 -7.59
N THR A 113 11.10 0.55 -7.79
CA THR A 113 10.60 1.81 -8.34
C THR A 113 10.69 2.92 -7.30
N ASP A 114 10.31 2.67 -6.05
CA ASP A 114 10.27 3.70 -5.00
C ASP A 114 11.66 4.24 -4.62
N ILE A 115 12.72 3.43 -4.83
CA ILE A 115 14.10 3.79 -4.49
C ILE A 115 14.79 4.63 -5.59
N ARG A 116 14.31 4.60 -6.84
CA ARG A 116 14.99 5.16 -8.02
C ARG A 116 14.35 6.45 -8.51
#